data_AF-A0A6N4X063-F1
#
_entry.id   AF-A0A6N4X063-F1
#
_cell.length_a   1.000
_cell.length_b   1.000
_cell.length_c   1.000
_cell.angle_alpha   90.00
_cell.angle_beta   90.00
_cell.angle_gamma   90.00
#
_symmetry.space_group_name_H-M   'P 1'
#
loop_
_entity.id
_entity.type
_entity.pdbx_description
1 polymer ?
#
loop_
_entity_poly.entity_id
_entity_poly.type
_entity_poly.pdbx_seq_one_letter_code
_entity_poly.pdbx_strand_id
1 'polypeptide(L)'
;MKILVIPDIHEDLVFLAKIESKEDFDSYDYIVCLGDYFDPRSVISPTDEKLKATAIKIRDLKFRYADKLYLLCGNHDLPYYALRPDCIDCSDKANYRIGFSMRCTTIERAKAIKIPPNCERRRINGPIRAV
;
A
#
# COMPACT_ATOMS: atom_id res chain seq x y z
N MET A 1 17.76 19.56 -1.90
CA MET A 1 16.55 18.75 -1.68
C MET A 1 16.24 17.98 -2.96
N LYS A 2 16.38 16.66 -2.95
CA LYS A 2 16.05 15.74 -4.04
C LYS A 2 14.90 14.85 -3.62
N ILE A 3 13.91 14.69 -4.48
CA ILE A 3 12.73 13.86 -4.21
C ILE A 3 12.58 12.87 -5.35
N LEU A 4 12.46 11.59 -5.01
CA LEU A 4 12.05 10.55 -5.94
C LEU A 4 10.53 10.37 -5.83
N VAL A 5 9.81 10.55 -6.94
CA VAL A 5 8.37 10.32 -7.00
C VAL A 5 8.10 9.05 -7.79
N ILE A 6 7.42 8.10 -7.16
CA ILE A 6 7.04 6.81 -7.75
C ILE A 6 5.53 6.86 -8.03
N PRO A 7 5.10 6.75 -9.30
CA PRO A 7 3.68 6.80 -9.69
C PRO A 7 2.99 5.46 -9.39
N ASP A 8 1.76 5.30 -9.87
CA ASP A 8 0.91 4.12 -9.72
C ASP A 8 1.65 2.81 -10.02
N ILE A 9 1.52 1.83 -9.13
CA ILE A 9 2.25 0.56 -9.20
C ILE A 9 1.37 -0.56 -9.78
N HIS A 10 0.09 -0.66 -9.39
CA HIS A 10 -0.87 -1.66 -9.87
C HIS A 10 -0.29 -3.08 -9.92
N GLU A 11 0.31 -3.53 -8.83
CA GLU A 11 0.96 -4.85 -8.69
C GLU A 11 2.09 -5.13 -9.73
N ASP A 12 2.59 -4.11 -10.42
CA ASP A 12 3.69 -4.22 -11.37
C ASP A 12 5.04 -4.20 -10.64
N LEU A 13 5.36 -5.32 -10.02
CA LEU A 13 6.65 -5.51 -9.33
C LEU A 13 7.85 -5.47 -10.27
N VAL A 14 7.65 -5.69 -11.57
CA VAL A 14 8.72 -5.57 -12.58
C VAL A 14 9.03 -4.11 -12.83
N PHE A 15 8.01 -3.25 -12.94
CA PHE A 15 8.17 -1.80 -13.01
C PHE A 15 8.89 -1.25 -11.77
N LEU A 16 8.44 -1.63 -10.58
CA LEU A 16 9.07 -1.19 -9.34
C LEU A 16 10.53 -1.64 -9.24
N ALA A 17 10.83 -2.90 -9.58
CA ALA A 17 12.19 -3.42 -9.60
C ALA A 17 13.10 -2.67 -10.60
N LYS A 18 12.56 -2.22 -11.75
CA LYS A 18 13.31 -1.39 -12.69
C LYS A 18 13.69 -0.04 -12.09
N ILE A 19 12.79 0.61 -11.34
CA ILE A 19 13.09 1.86 -10.62
C ILE A 19 14.21 1.60 -9.61
N GLU A 20 14.09 0.57 -8.76
CA GLU A 20 15.11 0.20 -7.77
C GLU A 20 16.48 -0.11 -8.39
N SER A 21 16.51 -0.64 -9.62
CA SER A 21 17.76 -0.94 -10.31
C SER A 21 18.45 0.27 -10.95
N LYS A 22 17.69 1.34 -11.23
CA LYS A 22 18.17 2.53 -11.93
C LYS A 22 18.48 3.68 -10.99
N GLU A 23 17.72 3.78 -9.91
CA GLU A 23 17.80 4.87 -8.97
C GLU A 23 18.54 4.45 -7.70
N ASP A 24 19.47 5.28 -7.25
CA ASP A 24 20.02 5.17 -5.91
C ASP A 24 19.07 5.85 -4.93
N PHE A 25 18.21 5.05 -4.29
CA PHE A 25 17.20 5.54 -3.34
C PHE A 25 17.82 6.28 -2.16
N ASP A 26 19.06 5.94 -1.77
CA ASP A 26 19.75 6.59 -0.66
C ASP A 26 20.21 8.01 -1.02
N SER A 27 20.42 8.30 -2.31
CA SER A 27 20.83 9.62 -2.81
C SER A 27 19.74 10.72 -2.75
N TYR A 28 18.48 10.33 -2.57
CA TYR A 28 17.36 11.26 -2.43
C TYR A 28 17.22 11.78 -0.99
N ASP A 29 16.52 12.88 -0.74
CA ASP A 29 16.15 13.31 0.61
C ASP A 29 14.80 12.69 1.02
N TYR A 30 13.91 12.47 0.05
CA TYR A 30 12.60 11.87 0.24
C TYR A 30 12.22 10.95 -0.93
N ILE A 31 11.43 9.93 -0.63
CA ILE A 31 10.81 9.05 -1.63
C ILE A 31 9.31 9.11 -1.39
N VAL A 32 8.53 9.41 -2.44
CA VAL A 32 7.08 9.56 -2.36
C VAL A 32 6.43 8.61 -3.36
N CYS A 33 5.74 7.58 -2.86
CA CYS A 33 4.90 6.73 -3.70
C CYS A 33 3.47 7.27 -3.71
N LEU A 34 2.92 7.51 -4.91
CA LEU A 34 1.65 8.21 -5.07
C LEU A 34 0.40 7.37 -4.78
N GLY A 35 0.54 6.06 -4.63
CA GLY A 35 -0.57 5.15 -4.33
C GLY A 35 -0.83 4.17 -5.47
N ASP A 36 -2.06 3.66 -5.52
CA ASP A 36 -2.52 2.66 -6.49
C ASP A 36 -1.54 1.49 -6.56
N TYR A 37 -1.26 0.91 -5.38
CA TYR A 37 -0.35 -0.21 -5.24
C TYR A 37 -0.98 -1.50 -5.75
N PHE A 38 -2.28 -1.65 -5.55
CA PHE A 38 -3.04 -2.87 -5.80
C PHE A 38 -3.90 -2.76 -7.07
N ASP A 39 -4.54 -3.87 -7.42
CA ASP A 39 -5.38 -4.06 -8.60
C ASP A 39 -4.56 -3.93 -9.89
N PRO A 40 -4.14 -5.05 -10.51
CA PRO A 40 -3.32 -4.98 -11.70
C PRO A 40 -4.07 -4.32 -12.86
N ARG A 41 -3.30 -3.70 -13.76
CA ARG A 41 -3.83 -3.15 -15.01
C ARG A 41 -4.63 -4.22 -15.75
N SER A 42 -5.71 -3.81 -16.41
CA SER A 42 -6.75 -4.68 -17.01
C SER A 42 -6.27 -5.81 -17.94
N VAL A 43 -5.02 -5.75 -18.40
CA VAL A 43 -4.39 -6.77 -19.24
C VAL A 43 -3.81 -7.96 -18.45
N ILE A 44 -3.78 -7.88 -17.12
CA ILE A 44 -3.22 -8.92 -16.23
C ILE A 44 -4.32 -9.38 -15.26
N SER A 45 -4.54 -10.69 -15.19
CA SER A 45 -5.48 -11.24 -14.21
C SER A 45 -4.97 -11.03 -12.77
N PRO A 46 -5.81 -10.53 -11.85
CA PRO A 46 -5.48 -10.42 -10.44
C PRO A 46 -5.30 -11.81 -9.82
N THR A 47 -4.22 -11.99 -9.04
CA THR A 47 -4.01 -13.19 -8.21
C THR A 47 -3.66 -12.80 -6.77
N ASP A 48 -3.95 -13.69 -5.83
CA ASP A 48 -3.64 -13.46 -4.41
C ASP A 48 -2.14 -13.46 -4.15
N GLU A 49 -1.36 -14.21 -4.92
CA GLU A 49 0.09 -14.26 -4.83
C GLU A 49 0.70 -12.90 -5.18
N LYS A 50 0.25 -12.27 -6.28
CA LYS A 50 0.71 -10.93 -6.68
C LYS A 50 0.31 -9.86 -5.68
N LEU A 51 -0.91 -9.95 -5.17
CA LEU A 51 -1.39 -9.04 -4.12
C LEU A 51 -0.50 -9.12 -2.87
N LYS A 52 -0.25 -10.34 -2.38
CA LYS A 52 0.60 -10.58 -1.20
C LYS A 52 2.04 -10.13 -1.44
N ALA A 53 2.61 -10.47 -2.60
CA ALA A 53 3.96 -10.05 -2.97
C ALA A 53 4.07 -8.53 -3.01
N THR A 54 3.06 -7.84 -3.55
CA THR A 54 2.99 -6.38 -3.58
C THR A 54 2.90 -5.79 -2.18
N ALA A 55 2.00 -6.29 -1.34
CA ALA A 55 1.88 -5.85 0.05
C ALA A 55 3.19 -6.05 0.84
N ILE A 56 3.85 -7.19 0.68
CA ILE A 56 5.16 -7.48 1.29
C ILE A 56 6.21 -6.49 0.79
N LYS A 57 6.28 -6.26 -0.53
CA LYS A 57 7.26 -5.36 -1.13
C LYS A 57 7.13 -3.92 -0.62
N ILE A 58 5.91 -3.39 -0.59
CA ILE A 58 5.63 -2.03 -0.08
C ILE A 58 6.00 -1.92 1.40
N ARG A 59 5.65 -2.94 2.21
CA ARG A 59 6.02 -3.01 3.63
C ARG A 59 7.53 -3.02 3.82
N ASP A 60 8.25 -3.83 3.06
CA ASP A 60 9.70 -3.98 3.18
C ASP A 60 10.42 -2.69 2.74
N LEU A 61 9.92 -1.99 1.72
CA LEU A 61 10.38 -0.64 1.37
C LEU A 61 10.17 0.35 2.53
N LYS A 62 8.99 0.33 3.18
CA LYS A 62 8.72 1.19 4.33
C LYS A 62 9.60 0.88 5.53
N PHE A 63 9.91 -0.39 5.79
CA PHE A 63 10.86 -0.74 6.84
C PHE A 63 12.28 -0.28 6.53
N ARG A 64 12.72 -0.43 5.27
CA ARG A 64 14.08 -0.04 4.85
C ARG A 64 14.29 1.47 4.90
N TYR A 65 13.35 2.25 4.38
CA TYR A 65 13.52 3.69 4.21
C TYR A 65 12.81 4.53 5.29
N ALA A 66 12.05 3.89 6.19
CA ALA A 66 11.44 4.50 7.38
C ALA A 66 10.82 5.88 7.11
N ASP A 67 11.36 6.94 7.73
CA ASP A 67 10.82 8.30 7.67
C ASP A 67 11.06 9.00 6.33
N LYS A 68 11.95 8.45 5.49
CA LYS A 68 12.24 8.95 4.14
C LYS A 68 11.16 8.57 3.13
N LEU A 69 10.46 7.46 3.36
CA LEU A 69 9.44 6.93 2.45
C LEU A 69 8.03 7.34 2.88
N TYR A 70 7.39 8.14 2.03
CA TYR A 70 6.00 8.53 2.15
C TYR A 70 5.15 7.68 1.21
N LEU A 71 4.16 6.99 1.79
CA LEU A 71 3.19 6.19 1.05
C LEU A 71 1.87 6.94 1.05
N LEU A 72 1.50 7.50 -0.10
CA LEU A 72 0.18 8.11 -0.29
C LEU A 72 -0.85 7.03 -0.65
N CYS A 73 -2.12 7.35 -0.48
CA CYS A 73 -3.21 6.41 -0.71
C CYS A 73 -3.94 6.79 -2.01
N GLY A 74 -3.85 5.92 -3.01
CA GLY A 74 -4.60 6.04 -4.25
C GLY A 74 -6.01 5.47 -4.13
N ASN A 75 -6.83 5.69 -5.14
CA ASN A 75 -8.21 5.22 -5.14
C ASN A 75 -8.33 3.69 -5.17
N HIS A 76 -7.36 2.98 -5.74
CA HIS A 76 -7.31 1.52 -5.72
C HIS A 76 -6.87 0.94 -4.37
N ASP A 77 -6.21 1.73 -3.52
CA ASP A 77 -5.78 1.28 -2.20
C ASP A 77 -6.91 1.40 -1.16
N LEU A 78 -7.77 2.40 -1.32
CA LEU A 78 -8.83 2.73 -0.36
C LEU A 78 -9.75 1.54 -0.04
N PRO A 79 -10.22 0.74 -1.01
CA PRO A 79 -11.03 -0.44 -0.72
C PRO A 79 -10.31 -1.50 0.10
N TYR A 80 -9.01 -1.69 -0.09
CA TYR A 80 -8.22 -2.61 0.73
C TYR A 80 -8.06 -2.13 2.17
N TYR A 81 -8.09 -0.82 2.41
CA TYR A 81 -8.14 -0.26 3.75
C TYR A 81 -9.56 -0.41 4.34
N ALA A 82 -10.59 -0.03 3.58
CA ALA A 82 -11.98 -0.02 4.02
C ALA A 82 -12.56 -1.42 4.28
N LEU A 83 -12.17 -2.42 3.49
CA LEU A 83 -12.69 -3.78 3.60
C LEU A 83 -11.94 -4.66 4.60
N ARG A 84 -10.87 -4.15 5.23
CA ARG A 84 -10.11 -4.88 6.26
C ARG A 84 -10.82 -4.80 7.62
N PRO A 85 -11.20 -5.94 8.23
CA PRO A 85 -11.85 -5.95 9.54
C PRO A 85 -10.90 -5.75 10.74
N ASP A 86 -9.57 -5.83 10.57
CA ASP A 86 -8.65 -5.98 11.72
C ASP A 86 -7.87 -4.71 12.08
N CYS A 87 -8.57 -3.69 12.56
CA CYS A 87 -7.96 -2.71 13.47
C CYS A 87 -8.60 -2.89 14.84
N ILE A 88 -7.80 -3.37 15.80
CA ILE A 88 -8.17 -3.81 17.17
C ILE A 88 -9.05 -2.81 17.98
N ASP A 89 -9.22 -1.56 17.52
CA ASP A 89 -10.08 -0.55 18.16
C ASP A 89 -11.30 -0.09 17.33
N CYS A 90 -11.52 -0.66 16.14
CA CYS A 90 -12.58 -0.22 15.23
C CYS A 90 -13.57 -1.36 14.97
N SER A 91 -14.21 -1.85 16.03
CA SER A 91 -15.44 -2.64 16.00
C SER A 91 -15.70 -3.44 14.71
N ASP A 92 -14.92 -4.49 14.39
CA ASP A 92 -15.17 -5.58 13.41
C ASP A 92 -15.88 -5.28 12.06
N LYS A 93 -16.07 -4.03 11.65
CA LYS A 93 -17.01 -3.65 10.60
C LYS A 93 -16.23 -3.03 9.46
N ALA A 94 -15.79 -3.90 8.57
CA ALA A 94 -15.42 -3.51 7.22
C ALA A 94 -16.45 -2.50 6.66
N ASN A 95 -15.97 -1.39 6.10
CA ASN A 95 -16.81 -0.39 5.47
C ASN A 95 -17.16 -0.85 4.06
N TYR A 96 -18.15 -1.74 3.98
CA TYR A 96 -18.63 -2.32 2.73
C TYR A 96 -19.13 -1.28 1.73
N ARG A 97 -19.58 -0.10 2.19
CA ARG A 97 -20.04 0.97 1.29
C ARG A 97 -18.90 1.48 0.42
N ILE A 98 -17.73 1.73 1.01
CA ILE A 98 -16.56 2.20 0.28
C ILE A 98 -16.08 1.12 -0.69
N GLY A 99 -15.88 -0.11 -0.20
CA GLY A 99 -15.44 -1.22 -1.06
C GLY A 99 -16.38 -1.49 -2.23
N PHE A 100 -17.70 -1.47 -1.99
CA PHE A 100 -18.69 -1.66 -3.04
C PHE A 100 -18.79 -0.47 -4.02
N SER A 101 -18.64 0.77 -3.53
CA SER A 101 -18.74 1.97 -4.37
C SER A 101 -17.60 2.08 -5.38
N MET A 102 -16.39 1.65 -5.01
CA MET A 102 -15.18 1.79 -5.83
C MET A 102 -15.05 0.67 -6.88
N ARG A 103 -15.65 -0.50 -6.64
CA ARG A 103 -15.72 -1.65 -7.57
C ARG A 103 -14.38 -2.13 -8.14
N CYS A 104 -13.25 -1.78 -7.52
CA CYS A 104 -11.93 -2.17 -8.00
C CYS A 104 -11.36 -3.43 -7.33
N THR A 105 -11.91 -3.87 -6.19
CA THR A 105 -11.50 -5.10 -5.48
C THR A 105 -12.68 -5.86 -4.86
N THR A 106 -12.42 -7.05 -4.32
CA THR A 106 -13.39 -7.87 -3.57
C THR A 106 -12.99 -8.03 -2.10
N ILE A 107 -13.93 -8.47 -1.25
CA ILE A 107 -13.67 -8.73 0.16
C ILE A 107 -12.65 -9.87 0.31
N GLU A 108 -12.78 -10.92 -0.50
CA GLU A 108 -11.91 -12.09 -0.49
C GLU A 108 -10.47 -11.67 -0.77
N ARG A 109 -10.30 -10.79 -1.77
CA ARG A 109 -9.01 -10.24 -2.14
C ARG A 109 -8.43 -9.36 -1.03
N ALA A 110 -9.23 -8.47 -0.44
CA ALA A 110 -8.79 -7.65 0.69
C ALA A 110 -8.33 -8.50 1.90
N LYS A 111 -9.02 -9.62 2.19
CA LYS A 111 -8.65 -10.56 3.26
C LYS A 111 -7.35 -11.33 3.00
N ALA A 112 -6.89 -11.41 1.76
CA ALA A 112 -5.64 -12.09 1.42
C ALA A 112 -4.40 -11.35 1.96
N ILE A 113 -4.51 -10.04 2.24
CA ILE A 113 -3.47 -9.25 2.90
C ILE A 113 -3.58 -9.43 4.43
N LYS A 114 -2.88 -10.43 4.98
CA LYS A 114 -2.81 -10.66 6.44
C LYS A 114 -1.73 -9.77 7.08
N ILE A 115 -2.07 -9.08 8.16
CA ILE A 115 -1.06 -8.40 9.01
C ILE A 115 -0.43 -9.48 9.91
N PRO A 116 0.91 -9.54 10.05
CA PRO A 116 1.52 -10.39 11.07
C PRO A 116 1.01 -9.95 12.45
N PRO A 117 0.65 -10.89 13.35
CA PRO A 117 0.10 -10.55 14.67
C PRO A 117 1.03 -9.65 15.52
N ASN A 118 2.33 -9.59 15.19
CA ASN A 118 3.33 -8.81 15.90
C ASN A 118 3.61 -7.43 15.29
N CYS A 119 2.70 -6.88 14.49
CA CYS A 119 2.77 -5.47 14.13
C CYS A 119 2.33 -4.63 15.35
N GLU A 120 3.16 -4.62 16.39
CA GLU A 120 2.99 -3.74 17.53
C GLU A 120 2.89 -2.32 16.99
N ARG A 121 1.77 -1.66 17.28
CA ARG A 121 1.62 -0.23 17.01
C ARG A 121 2.78 0.48 17.71
N ARG A 122 3.79 0.94 16.96
CA ARG A 122 4.41 2.21 17.35
C ARG A 122 3.26 3.20 17.31
N ARG A 123 2.72 3.56 18.48
CA ARG A 123 1.77 4.67 18.61
C ARG A 123 2.41 5.83 17.86
N ILE A 124 1.84 6.19 16.72
CA ILE A 124 2.14 7.47 16.08
C ILE A 124 1.46 8.48 17.00
N ASN A 125 2.12 8.85 18.09
CA ASN A 125 1.69 9.95 18.94
C ASN A 125 1.96 11.23 18.15
N GLY A 126 1.03 11.55 17.25
CA GLY A 126 1.04 12.76 16.45
C GLY A 126 -0.31 12.87 15.77
N PRO A 127 -0.94 14.07 15.75
CA PRO A 127 -2.19 14.24 15.03
C PRO A 127 -1.96 13.87 13.56
N ILE A 128 -2.79 12.98 13.03
CA ILE A 128 -2.94 12.80 11.58
C ILE A 128 -3.47 14.15 11.09
N ARG A 129 -2.56 15.01 10.64
CA ARG A 129 -2.92 16.23 9.93
C ARG A 129 -3.26 15.80 8.52
N ALA A 130 -4.56 15.66 8.26
CA ALA A 130 -5.06 15.78 6.89
C ALA A 130 -4.62 17.17 6.39
N VAL A 131 -3.81 17.17 5.32
CA VAL A 131 -3.47 18.38 4.58
C VAL A 131 -4.57 18.61 3.55
#